data_AF-A0A1C6GTZ1-F1
#
_entry.id   AF-A0A1C6GTZ1-F1
#
_cell.length_a   1.000
_cell.length_b   1.000
_cell.length_c   1.000
_cell.angle_alpha   90.00
_cell.angle_beta   90.00
_cell.angle_gamma   90.00
#
_symmetry.space_group_name_H-M   'P 1'
#
loop_
_entity.id
_entity.type
_entity.pdbx_description
1 polymer ?
#
loop_
_entity_poly.entity_id
_entity_poly.type
_entity_poly.pdbx_seq_one_letter_code
_entity_poly.pdbx_strand_id
1 'polypeptide(L)' 'MAFEKLENKINKINKKIKQGRLSQEIADEISNVINEVEELGDEAKDKFKSAVDNMKKSLNKMK' A
#
# COMPACT_ATOMS: atom_id res chain seq x y z
N MET A 1 12.57 -4.45 -12.14
CA MET A 1 12.90 -4.70 -10.72
C MET A 1 12.17 -3.78 -9.73
N ALA A 2 11.95 -2.49 -10.03
CA ALA A 2 11.26 -1.56 -9.11
C ALA A 2 9.82 -2.01 -8.75
N PHE A 3 9.04 -2.41 -9.76
CA PHE A 3 7.68 -2.94 -9.59
C PHE A 3 7.61 -4.19 -8.69
N GLU A 4 8.58 -5.09 -8.79
CA GLU A 4 8.60 -6.36 -8.04
C GLU A 4 8.88 -6.12 -6.55
N LYS A 5 9.74 -5.14 -6.23
CA LYS A 5 9.95 -4.68 -4.84
C LYS A 5 8.69 -4.04 -4.27
N LEU A 6 8.02 -3.20 -5.06
CA LEU A 6 6.79 -2.53 -4.65
C LEU A 6 5.65 -3.52 -4.42
N GLU A 7 5.49 -4.49 -5.32
CA GLU A 7 4.50 -5.57 -5.20
C GLU A 7 4.71 -6.38 -3.91
N ASN A 8 5.97 -6.71 -3.59
CA ASN A 8 6.31 -7.39 -2.34
C ASN A 8 5.98 -6.55 -1.10
N LYS A 9 6.28 -5.24 -1.10
CA LYS A 9 5.89 -4.32 0.00
C LYS A 9 4.37 -4.29 0.15
N ILE A 10 3.66 -4.10 -0.96
CA ILE A 10 2.20 -4.05 -1.01
C ILE A 10 1.59 -5.32 -0.41
N ASN A 11 2.07 -6.49 -0.82
CA ASN A 11 1.57 -7.78 -0.33
C ASN A 11 1.83 -7.98 1.16
N LYS A 12 3.00 -7.58 1.67
CA LYS A 12 3.32 -7.64 3.11
C LYS A 12 2.37 -6.78 3.93
N ILE A 13 2.19 -5.53 3.53
CA ILE A 13 1.27 -4.59 4.19
C ILE A 13 -0.15 -5.15 4.17
N ASN A 14 -0.63 -5.59 3.00
CA ASN A 14 -1.99 -6.11 2.86
C ASN A 14 -2.23 -7.36 3.73
N LYS A 15 -1.21 -8.21 3.92
CA LYS A 15 -1.27 -9.31 4.90
C LYS A 15 -1.41 -8.80 6.33
N LYS A 16 -0.62 -7.81 6.74
CA LYS A 16 -0.69 -7.24 8.10
C LYS A 16 -2.06 -6.57 8.36
N ILE A 17 -2.59 -5.84 7.37
CA ILE A 17 -3.95 -5.26 7.40
C ILE A 17 -5.00 -6.37 7.61
N LYS A 18 -4.96 -7.44 6.80
CA LYS A 18 -5.89 -8.58 6.92
C LYS A 18 -5.80 -9.30 8.27
N GLN A 19 -4.63 -9.28 8.91
CA GLN A 19 -4.42 -9.81 10.26
C GLN A 19 -4.93 -8.88 11.37
N GLY A 20 -5.53 -7.74 11.04
CA GLY A 20 -6.02 -6.74 12.01
C GLY A 20 -4.90 -5.95 12.70
N ARG A 21 -3.66 -6.05 12.21
CA ARG A 21 -2.48 -5.41 12.82
C ARG A 21 -2.28 -3.99 12.33
N LEU A 22 -3.32 -3.18 12.25
CA LEU A 22 -3.22 -1.81 11.73
C LEU A 22 -2.66 -0.87 12.82
N SER A 23 -1.33 -0.73 12.87
CA SER A 23 -0.63 0.21 13.76
C SER A 23 -0.26 1.50 13.03
N GLN A 24 0.15 2.54 13.76
CA GLN A 24 0.69 3.76 13.16
C GLN A 24 1.88 3.46 12.22
N GLU A 25 2.79 2.57 12.62
CA GLU A 25 3.91 2.17 11.75
C GLU A 25 3.44 1.59 10.41
N ILE A 26 2.38 0.78 10.40
CA ILE A 26 1.81 0.28 9.15
C ILE A 26 1.13 1.39 8.36
N ALA A 27 0.50 2.35 9.04
CA ALA A 27 -0.11 3.49 8.39
C ALA A 27 0.94 4.35 7.65
N ASP A 28 2.11 4.55 8.25
CA ASP A 28 3.27 5.20 7.62
C ASP A 28 3.81 4.36 6.46
N GLU A 29 3.95 3.03 6.61
CA GLU A 29 4.35 2.14 5.51
C GLU A 29 3.38 2.20 4.33
N ILE A 30 2.07 2.21 4.59
CA ILE A 30 1.04 2.35 3.56
C ILE A 30 1.22 3.66 2.81
N SER A 31 1.36 4.77 3.55
CA SER A 31 1.48 6.11 2.95
C SER A 31 2.70 6.21 2.06
N ASN A 32 3.84 5.64 2.50
CA ASN A 32 5.05 5.55 1.68
C ASN A 32 4.84 4.74 0.40
N VAL A 33 4.18 3.59 0.49
CA VAL A 33 3.89 2.76 -0.70
C VAL A 33 2.96 3.47 -1.67
N ILE A 34 1.96 4.21 -1.19
CA ILE A 34 1.08 5.00 -2.05
C ILE A 34 1.91 6.06 -2.78
N ASN A 35 2.77 6.79 -2.07
CA ASN A 35 3.64 7.79 -2.68
C ASN A 35 4.60 7.17 -3.72
N GLU A 36 5.24 6.04 -3.39
CA GLU A 36 6.10 5.31 -4.34
C GLU A 36 5.33 4.90 -5.61
N VAL A 37 4.08 4.43 -5.47
CA VAL A 37 3.21 4.11 -6.62
C VAL A 37 2.92 5.38 -7.44
N GLU A 38 2.70 6.51 -6.79
CA GLU A 38 2.42 7.76 -7.48
C GLU A 38 3.64 8.33 -8.22
N GLU A 39 4.84 8.17 -7.65
CA GLU A 39 6.11 8.59 -8.24
C GLU A 39 6.55 7.70 -9.41
N LEU A 40 6.21 6.41 -9.40
CA LEU A 40 6.52 5.47 -10.48
C LEU A 40 5.69 5.68 -11.76
N GLY A 41 4.72 6.61 -11.74
CA GLY A 41 3.93 7.03 -12.90
C GLY A 41 2.68 6.18 -13.15
N ASP A 42 1.97 6.49 -14.25
CA ASP A 42 0.63 5.95 -14.53
C ASP A 42 0.59 4.41 -14.66
N GLU A 43 1.66 3.77 -15.14
CA GLU A 43 1.72 2.31 -15.24
C GLU A 43 1.66 1.62 -13.86
N ALA A 44 2.36 2.17 -12.86
CA ALA A 44 2.30 1.68 -11.48
C ALA A 44 0.96 2.00 -10.82
N LYS A 45 0.45 3.20 -11.06
CA LYS A 45 -0.88 3.59 -10.57
C LYS A 45 -1.95 2.64 -11.07
N ASP A 46 -1.93 2.25 -12.35
CA ASP A 46 -2.93 1.35 -12.92
C ASP A 46 -2.75 -0.09 -12.39
N LYS A 47 -1.51 -0.59 -12.39
CA LYS A 47 -1.19 -1.95 -11.91
C LYS A 47 -1.54 -2.15 -10.43
N PHE A 48 -1.25 -1.18 -9.58
CA PHE A 48 -1.45 -1.29 -8.13
C PHE A 48 -2.70 -0.58 -7.62
N LYS A 49 -3.53 -0.01 -8.50
CA LYS A 49 -4.72 0.76 -8.18
C LYS A 49 -5.56 0.09 -7.10
N SER A 50 -5.95 -1.16 -7.34
CA SER A 50 -6.80 -1.94 -6.43
C SER A 50 -6.17 -2.16 -5.05
N ALA A 51 -4.85 -2.40 -5.01
CA ALA A 51 -4.15 -2.60 -3.75
C ALA A 51 -4.03 -1.30 -2.95
N VAL A 52 -3.65 -0.20 -3.62
CA VAL A 52 -3.59 1.14 -3.04
C VAL A 52 -4.96 1.58 -2.51
N ASP A 53 -6.03 1.33 -3.26
CA ASP A 53 -7.40 1.69 -2.85
C ASP A 53 -7.82 0.94 -1.57
N ASN A 54 -7.50 -0.35 -1.47
CA ASN A 54 -7.74 -1.15 -0.26
C ASN A 54 -6.94 -0.65 0.94
N MET A 55 -5.70 -0.23 0.74
CA MET A 55 -4.87 0.33 1.80
C MET A 55 -5.38 1.70 2.26
N LYS A 56 -5.77 2.59 1.34
CA LYS A 56 -6.42 3.88 1.65
C LYS A 56 -7.70 3.68 2.46
N LYS A 57 -8.52 2.69 2.09
CA LYS A 57 -9.73 2.31 2.85
C LYS A 57 -9.39 1.81 4.25
N SER A 58 -8.33 1.03 4.39
CA SER A 58 -7.89 0.50 5.68
C SER A 58 -7.39 1.61 6.60
N LEU A 59 -6.57 2.53 6.08
CA LEU A 59 -6.16 3.76 6.78
C LEU A 59 -7.36 4.58 7.27
N ASN A 60 -8.37 4.79 6.43
CA ASN A 60 -9.56 5.54 6.81
C ASN A 60 -10.39 4.87 7.92
N LYS A 61 -10.34 3.54 8.04
CA LYS A 61 -11.00 2.78 9.12
C LYS A 61 -10.27 2.87 10.46
N MET A 62 -9.05 3.39 10.48
CA MET A 62 -8.27 3.62 11.71
C MET A 62 -8.65 4.93 12.43
N LYS A 63 -9.43 5.80 11.78
CA LYS A 63 -9.98 7.04 12.38
C LYS A 63 -11.12 6.74 13.34
#